data_AF-A0A1A8NH65-F1
#
_entry.id   AF-A0A1A8NH65-F1
#
_cell.length_a   1.000
_cell.length_b   1.000
_cell.length_c   1.000
_cell.angle_alpha   90.00
_cell.angle_beta   90.00
_cell.angle_gamma   90.00
#
_symmetry.space_group_name_H-M   'P 1'
#
loop_
_entity.id
_entity.type
_entity.pdbx_description
1 polymer ?
#
loop_
_entity_poly.entity_id
_entity_poly.type
_entity_poly.pdbx_seq_one_letter_code
_entity_poly.pdbx_strand_id
1 'polypeptide(L)'
;LLRGRALQWAEARSRDPDFLKGTLHNFLTEFRNTFDQTETPAEISKTLWNMKQGKQTVLDFAIDFRTLAATSKMDPDSLKGAFTQALN
;
A
#
# COMPACT_ATOMS: atom_id res chain seq x y z
N LEU A 1 -16.41 2.63 12.66
CA LEU A 1 -16.12 3.69 13.66
C LEU A 1 -14.62 3.84 13.82
N LEU A 2 -14.11 5.08 13.89
CA LEU A 2 -12.68 5.37 14.11
C LEU A 2 -12.24 4.91 15.50
N ARG A 3 -11.00 4.41 15.62
CA ARG A 3 -10.42 3.92 16.88
C ARG A 3 -8.92 4.22 16.92
N GLY A 4 -8.35 4.28 18.13
CA GLY A 4 -6.91 4.47 18.34
C GLY A 4 -6.38 5.74 17.65
N ARG A 5 -5.27 5.63 16.92
CA ARG A 5 -4.61 6.75 16.22
C ARG A 5 -5.53 7.49 15.23
N ALA A 6 -6.46 6.76 14.60
CA ALA A 6 -7.43 7.34 13.68
C ALA A 6 -8.45 8.25 14.40
N LEU A 7 -8.86 7.87 15.62
CA LEU A 7 -9.73 8.71 16.44
C LEU A 7 -8.98 9.94 16.96
N GLN A 8 -7.76 9.78 17.46
CA GLN A 8 -6.93 10.88 17.96
C GLN A 8 -6.64 11.93 16.87
N TRP A 9 -6.36 11.49 15.65
CA TRP A 9 -6.21 12.39 14.51
C TRP A 9 -7.50 13.15 14.22
N ALA A 10 -8.65 12.47 14.18
CA ALA A 10 -9.93 13.11 13.88
C ALA A 10 -10.31 14.14 14.96
N GLU A 11 -10.07 13.83 16.24
CA GLU A 11 -10.28 14.75 17.36
C GLU A 11 -9.36 15.98 17.25
N ALA A 12 -8.08 15.79 16.93
CA ALA A 12 -7.16 16.91 16.72
C ALA A 12 -7.57 17.77 15.52
N ARG A 13 -7.96 17.14 14.41
CA ARG A 13 -8.34 17.81 13.16
C ARG A 13 -9.69 18.55 13.29
N SER A 14 -10.59 18.05 14.12
CA SER A 14 -11.89 18.68 14.42
C SER A 14 -11.78 20.06 15.10
N ARG A 15 -10.59 20.44 15.58
CA ARG A 15 -10.34 21.78 16.13
C ARG A 15 -10.30 22.86 15.04
N ASP A 16 -10.16 22.46 13.77
CA ASP A 16 -10.34 23.35 12.64
C ASP A 16 -11.82 23.46 12.26
N PRO A 17 -12.43 24.66 12.37
CA PRO A 17 -13.84 24.87 12.02
C PRO A 17 -14.17 24.55 10.56
N ASP A 18 -13.22 24.70 9.64
CA ASP A 18 -13.44 24.48 8.21
C ASP A 18 -13.45 22.98 7.88
N PHE A 19 -12.71 22.18 8.65
CA PHE A 19 -12.75 20.72 8.55
C PHE A 19 -14.13 20.16 8.96
N LEU A 20 -14.71 20.69 10.05
CA LEU A 20 -16.03 20.24 10.54
C LEU A 20 -17.19 20.67 9.63
N LYS A 21 -17.06 21.81 8.96
CA LYS A 21 -18.05 22.28 7.97
C LYS A 21 -17.88 21.62 6.60
N GLY A 22 -16.78 20.89 6.40
CA GLY A 22 -16.47 20.17 5.18
C GLY A 22 -17.42 19.02 4.90
N THR A 23 -17.36 18.51 3.67
CA THR A 23 -18.16 17.34 3.27
C THR A 23 -17.50 16.04 3.74
N LEU A 24 -18.28 14.96 3.78
CA LEU A 24 -17.73 13.61 4.00
C LEU A 24 -16.65 13.25 2.97
N HIS A 25 -16.76 13.74 1.73
CA HIS A 25 -15.73 13.51 0.71
C HIS A 25 -14.39 14.15 1.11
N ASN A 26 -14.40 15.39 1.59
CA ASN A 26 -13.19 16.08 2.06
C ASN A 26 -12.57 15.35 3.26
N PHE A 27 -13.41 14.90 4.20
CA PHE A 27 -12.98 14.08 5.33
C PHE A 27 -12.27 12.81 4.84
N LEU A 28 -12.88 12.06 3.92
CA LEU A 28 -12.31 10.80 3.42
C LEU A 28 -11.01 11.02 2.63
N THR A 29 -10.90 12.11 1.88
CA THR A 29 -9.68 12.47 1.16
C THR A 29 -8.54 12.76 2.14
N GLU A 30 -8.75 13.61 3.14
CA GLU A 30 -7.71 13.89 4.15
C GLU A 30 -7.39 12.67 5.01
N PHE A 31 -8.40 11.88 5.36
CA PHE A 31 -8.23 10.64 6.12
C PHE A 31 -7.34 9.66 5.34
N ARG A 32 -7.62 9.45 4.05
CA ARG A 32 -6.77 8.65 3.18
C ARG A 32 -5.37 9.25 3.07
N ASN A 33 -5.21 10.54 2.82
CA ASN A 33 -3.89 11.15 2.76
C ASN A 33 -3.06 10.97 4.05
N THR A 34 -3.72 10.88 5.21
CA THR A 34 -3.05 10.70 6.51
C THR A 34 -2.74 9.23 6.82
N PHE A 35 -3.66 8.32 6.50
CA PHE A 35 -3.60 6.92 6.96
C PHE A 35 -3.35 5.91 5.86
N ASP A 36 -3.65 6.27 4.62
CA ASP A 36 -3.29 5.49 3.44
C ASP A 36 -1.79 5.71 3.25
N GLN A 37 -0.99 4.85 3.88
CA GLN A 37 0.40 4.64 3.46
C GLN A 37 0.33 3.99 2.09
N THR A 38 0.08 4.78 1.05
CA THR A 38 0.29 4.33 -0.30
C THR A 38 1.78 4.12 -0.41
N GLU A 39 2.21 2.85 -0.31
CA GLU A 39 3.57 2.48 -0.66
C GLU A 39 3.88 3.16 -1.99
N THR A 40 4.90 4.00 -1.99
CA THR A 40 5.32 4.70 -3.19
C THR A 40 5.63 3.65 -4.26
N PRO A 41 5.50 3.97 -5.57
CA PRO A 41 5.88 3.03 -6.61
C PRO A 41 7.30 2.45 -6.45
N ALA A 42 8.21 3.23 -5.84
CA ALA A 42 9.56 2.82 -5.48
C ALA A 42 9.59 1.79 -4.35
N GLU A 43 8.77 1.95 -3.30
CA GLU A 43 8.65 0.97 -2.21
C GLU A 43 8.05 -0.33 -2.71
N ILE A 44 6.98 -0.29 -3.52
CA ILE A 44 6.38 -1.49 -4.13
C ILE A 44 7.43 -2.23 -4.98
N SER A 45 8.18 -1.47 -5.81
CA SER A 45 9.25 -2.03 -6.64
C SER A 45 10.35 -2.65 -5.79
N LYS A 46 10.78 -1.97 -4.72
CA LYS A 46 11.76 -2.50 -3.76
C LYS A 46 11.25 -3.76 -3.09
N THR A 47 9.99 -3.82 -2.70
CA THR A 47 9.40 -5.02 -2.09
C THR A 47 9.42 -6.17 -3.08
N LEU A 48 8.97 -5.97 -4.32
CA LEU A 48 9.03 -6.97 -5.40
C LEU A 48 10.44 -7.52 -5.63
N TRP A 49 11.45 -6.65 -5.69
CA TRP A 49 12.85 -7.05 -5.88
C TRP A 49 13.43 -7.87 -4.72
N ASN A 50 12.91 -7.68 -3.51
CA ASN A 50 13.38 -8.36 -2.31
C ASN A 50 12.54 -9.60 -1.96
N MET A 51 11.47 -9.89 -2.70
CA MET A 51 10.72 -11.13 -2.51
C MET A 51 11.60 -12.36 -2.74
N LYS A 52 11.37 -13.41 -1.97
CA LYS A 52 12.04 -14.72 -2.08
C LYS A 52 11.02 -15.82 -1.85
N GLN A 53 11.02 -16.83 -2.72
CA GLN A 53 10.12 -17.99 -2.59
C GLN A 53 10.35 -18.73 -1.26
N GLY A 54 11.61 -18.89 -0.85
CA GLY A 54 11.93 -19.57 0.40
C GLY A 54 11.33 -20.99 0.47
N LYS A 55 10.59 -21.29 1.54
CA LYS A 55 9.97 -22.61 1.73
C LYS A 55 8.57 -22.73 1.10
N GLN A 56 8.04 -21.66 0.51
CA GLN A 56 6.72 -21.68 -0.12
C GLN A 56 6.75 -22.50 -1.41
N THR A 57 5.59 -23.04 -1.79
CA THR A 57 5.42 -23.62 -3.13
C THR A 57 5.54 -22.52 -4.18
N VAL A 58 5.97 -22.87 -5.39
CA VAL A 58 6.04 -21.91 -6.50
C VAL A 58 4.67 -21.30 -6.79
N LEU A 59 3.59 -22.08 -6.63
CA LEU A 59 2.23 -21.61 -6.87
C LEU A 59 1.83 -20.51 -5.88
N ASP A 60 2.01 -20.75 -4.58
CA ASP A 60 1.67 -19.79 -3.53
C ASP A 60 2.48 -18.51 -3.69
N PHE A 61 3.80 -18.66 -3.88
CA PHE A 61 4.68 -17.53 -4.14
C PHE A 61 4.25 -16.71 -5.37
N ALA A 62 3.83 -17.39 -6.44
CA ALA A 62 3.41 -16.72 -7.66
C ALA A 62 2.05 -16.01 -7.53
N ILE A 63 1.21 -16.38 -6.58
CA ILE A 63 -0.02 -15.64 -6.26
C ILE A 63 0.36 -14.36 -5.50
N ASP A 64 1.21 -14.47 -4.47
CA ASP A 64 1.67 -13.33 -3.67
C ASP A 64 2.40 -12.31 -4.55
N PHE A 65 3.34 -12.77 -5.37
CA PHE A 65 4.09 -11.92 -6.28
C PHE A 65 3.17 -11.18 -7.27
N ARG A 66 2.22 -11.88 -7.90
CA ARG A 66 1.29 -11.26 -8.88
C ARG A 66 0.36 -10.25 -8.23
N THR A 67 -0.08 -10.52 -7.00
CA THR A 67 -0.92 -9.60 -6.23
C THR A 67 -0.19 -8.27 -6.02
N LEU A 68 1.07 -8.31 -5.60
CA LEU A 68 1.87 -7.09 -5.43
C LEU A 68 2.21 -6.45 -6.79
N ALA A 69 2.58 -7.26 -7.79
CA ALA A 69 2.91 -6.78 -9.13
C ALA A 69 1.76 -6.02 -9.80
N ALA A 70 0.50 -6.40 -9.55
CA ALA A 70 -0.68 -5.70 -10.07
C ALA A 70 -0.82 -4.26 -9.54
N THR A 71 -0.20 -3.95 -8.40
CA THR A 71 -0.17 -2.60 -7.81
C THR A 71 1.07 -1.80 -8.23
N SER A 72 2.03 -2.46 -8.89
CA SER A 72 3.30 -1.88 -9.31
C SER A 72 3.20 -1.17 -10.66
N LYS A 73 4.17 -0.28 -10.91
CA LYS A 73 4.40 0.37 -12.22
C LYS A 73 5.60 -0.21 -12.97
N MET A 74 6.19 -1.31 -12.49
CA MET A 74 7.31 -1.99 -13.16
C MET A 74 6.87 -2.53 -14.52
N ASP A 75 7.77 -2.47 -15.50
CA ASP A 75 7.53 -3.04 -16.82
C ASP A 75 7.53 -4.59 -16.79
N PRO A 76 6.90 -5.24 -17.77
CA PRO A 76 6.78 -6.69 -17.81
C PRO A 76 8.12 -7.45 -17.76
N ASP A 77 9.19 -6.91 -18.34
CA ASP A 77 10.48 -7.60 -18.39
C ASP A 77 11.22 -7.49 -17.06
N SER A 78 11.13 -6.34 -16.39
CA SER A 78 11.58 -6.18 -15.00
C SER A 78 10.85 -7.13 -14.04
N LEU A 79 9.52 -7.29 -14.20
CA LEU A 79 8.73 -8.21 -13.37
C LEU A 79 9.13 -9.68 -13.59
N LYS A 80 9.38 -10.10 -14.83
CA LYS A 80 9.90 -11.46 -15.13
C LYS A 80 11.28 -11.67 -14.51
N GLY A 81 12.15 -10.67 -14.59
CA GLY A 81 13.50 -10.70 -13.99
C GLY A 81 13.43 -10.86 -12.46
N ALA A 82 12.64 -10.02 -11.79
CA ALA A 82 12.44 -10.10 -10.35
C ALA A 82 11.82 -11.44 -9.91
N PHE A 83 10.81 -11.93 -10.62
CA PHE A 83 10.20 -13.23 -10.32
C PHE A 83 11.21 -14.37 -10.43
N THR A 84 11.98 -14.41 -11.51
CA THR A 84 12.98 -15.47 -11.75
C THR A 84 14.11 -15.42 -10.71
N GLN A 85 14.57 -14.22 -10.32
CA GLN A 85 15.57 -14.03 -9.25
C GLN A 85 15.07 -14.43 -7.85
N ALA A 86 13.76 -14.48 -7.65
CA ALA A 86 13.14 -14.77 -6.37
C ALA A 86 12.91 -16.27 -6.12
N LEU A 87 12.90 -17.10 -7.17
CA LEU A 87 12.75 -18.56 -7.07
C LEU A 87 14.01 -19.22 -6.50
N ASN A 88 13.84 -20.40 -5.89
CA ASN A 88 14.92 -21.23 -5.36
C ASN A 88 15.33 -22.35 -6.34
#